data_AF-A0A353NIZ9-F1
#
_entry.id   AF-A0A353NIZ9-F1
#
_cell.length_a   1.000
_cell.length_b   1.000
_cell.length_c   1.000
_cell.angle_alpha   90.00
_cell.angle_beta   90.00
_cell.angle_gamma   90.00
#
_symmetry.space_group_name_H-M   'P 1'
#
loop_
_entity.id
_entity.type
_entity.pdbx_description
1 polymer ?
#
loop_
_entity_poly.entity_id
_entity_poly.type
_entity_poly.pdbx_seq_one_letter_code
_entity_poly.pdbx_strand_id
1 'polypeptide(L)'
;DVTAPGMKVVNRDDVTGLKCIMTTGINPYDFSDKMCSDPIQSSKRWKVGGVNGQPIDVYFTVATDTLTTYYNSMQKLTDNDTKKWKGFKAQLGFMVNGVFTPSKSLDGLGFSTNKGKFFTTTTSAIQSAETLSALYAQGLAGPADANHPTTGYFDPINRMSYFLNATEDTIDSGLITSNYYALFGDWNNLSGVPYAYYYDDDANPNTDNTLMGNCDGTFVVTDPVTGIGYCDGTWVTYRSQAGLDANGVAYPSDGVKKPVPADVLAIWQSNYLYTTAPLEDLANLGLNYYIAVNKNSAKWPTPTQFVLRFTPKY
;
A
#
# COMPACT_ATOMS: atom_id res chain seq x y z
N ASP A 1 10.01 9.99 -9.98
CA ASP A 1 9.42 11.12 -9.21
C ASP A 1 9.84 11.09 -7.73
N VAL A 2 10.03 9.92 -7.11
CA VAL A 2 10.62 9.78 -5.75
C VAL A 2 12.12 10.07 -5.75
N THR A 3 12.59 10.81 -4.75
CA THR A 3 14.02 11.14 -4.55
C THR A 3 14.48 10.73 -3.16
N ALA A 4 15.77 10.54 -2.93
CA ALA A 4 16.30 10.34 -1.59
C ALA A 4 15.97 11.55 -0.68
N PRO A 5 15.69 11.37 0.63
CA PRO A 5 15.79 10.14 1.45
C PRO A 5 14.59 9.17 1.44
N GLY A 6 13.60 9.32 0.55
CA GLY A 6 12.44 8.42 0.41
C GLY A 6 11.28 8.67 1.40
N MET A 7 11.47 9.56 2.39
CA MET A 7 10.46 9.97 3.36
C MET A 7 10.69 11.43 3.77
N LYS A 8 9.62 12.21 3.91
CA LYS A 8 9.63 13.55 4.52
C LYS A 8 8.44 13.78 5.43
N VAL A 9 8.59 14.78 6.29
CA VAL A 9 7.52 15.36 7.10
C VAL A 9 7.17 16.72 6.53
N VAL A 10 5.95 16.88 6.04
CA VAL A 10 5.40 18.17 5.62
C VAL A 10 4.72 18.80 6.83
N ASN A 11 5.30 19.91 7.31
CA ASN A 11 4.78 20.65 8.46
C ASN A 11 3.77 21.74 8.08
N ARG A 12 3.64 22.04 6.78
CA ARG A 12 2.67 22.97 6.23
C ARG A 12 2.56 22.73 4.73
N ASP A 13 1.53 21.99 4.35
CA ASP A 13 1.09 21.90 2.96
C ASP A 13 0.79 23.31 2.43
N ASP A 14 1.22 23.60 1.21
CA ASP A 14 1.18 24.94 0.62
C ASP A 14 -0.22 25.37 0.17
N VAL A 15 -1.12 24.42 -0.11
CA VAL A 15 -2.52 24.68 -0.48
C VAL A 15 -3.44 24.64 0.74
N THR A 16 -3.35 23.59 1.53
CA THR A 16 -4.33 23.27 2.59
C THR A 16 -3.83 23.59 4.00
N GLY A 17 -2.51 23.80 4.17
CA GLY A 17 -1.89 23.92 5.49
C GLY A 17 -1.86 22.62 6.30
N LEU A 18 -2.31 21.50 5.71
CA LEU A 18 -2.26 20.18 6.34
C LEU A 18 -0.83 19.74 6.63
N LYS A 19 -0.72 18.76 7.52
CA LYS A 19 0.54 18.14 7.92
C LYS A 19 0.49 16.66 7.60
N CYS A 20 1.57 16.14 7.03
CA CYS A 20 1.65 14.73 6.68
C CYS A 20 3.06 14.16 6.74
N ILE A 21 3.13 12.84 6.85
CA ILE A 21 4.32 12.03 6.66
C ILE A 21 4.13 11.30 5.32
N MET A 22 5.02 11.56 4.38
CA MET A 22 4.85 11.15 2.98
C MET A 22 6.21 10.91 2.31
N THR A 23 6.22 10.40 1.08
CA THR A 23 7.48 10.27 0.34
C THR A 23 8.08 11.64 0.00
N THR A 24 9.40 11.70 -0.10
CA THR A 24 10.10 12.78 -0.80
C THR A 24 9.98 12.61 -2.31
N GLY A 25 10.09 13.71 -3.04
CA GLY A 25 10.06 13.69 -4.49
C GLY A 25 9.42 14.93 -5.07
N ILE A 26 9.24 14.86 -6.38
CA ILE A 26 8.65 15.90 -7.20
C ILE A 26 7.23 15.47 -7.57
N ASN A 27 6.29 16.41 -7.59
CA ASN A 27 4.95 16.18 -8.13
C ASN A 27 5.06 15.97 -9.66
N PRO A 28 4.61 14.82 -10.20
CA PRO A 28 4.78 14.50 -11.62
C PRO A 28 3.96 15.39 -12.56
N TYR A 29 2.97 16.13 -12.05
CA TYR A 29 2.06 16.94 -12.88
C TYR A 29 2.58 18.35 -13.13
N ASP A 30 3.24 18.96 -12.15
CA ASP A 30 3.68 20.37 -12.21
C ASP A 30 5.16 20.58 -11.85
N PHE A 31 5.88 19.50 -11.52
CA PHE A 31 7.29 19.50 -11.15
C PHE A 31 7.64 20.28 -9.86
N SER A 32 6.65 20.59 -9.04
CA SER A 32 6.85 21.20 -7.71
C SER A 32 7.32 20.19 -6.66
N ASP A 33 7.76 20.67 -5.49
CA ASP A 33 8.01 19.76 -4.35
C ASP A 33 6.70 19.11 -3.92
N LYS A 34 6.71 17.79 -3.74
CA LYS A 34 5.49 17.00 -3.54
C LYS A 34 4.75 17.37 -2.22
N MET A 35 3.47 17.69 -2.26
CA MET A 35 2.71 18.14 -1.09
C MET A 35 1.60 17.16 -0.67
N CYS A 36 1.07 17.34 0.55
CA CYS A 36 0.03 16.46 1.10
C CYS A 36 -1.23 16.46 0.22
N SER A 37 -1.58 17.63 -0.33
CA SER A 37 -2.76 17.85 -1.16
C SER A 37 -2.60 17.49 -2.63
N ASP A 38 -1.42 17.04 -3.08
CA ASP A 38 -1.21 16.71 -4.50
C ASP A 38 -2.23 15.67 -4.98
N PRO A 39 -2.55 15.62 -6.29
CA PRO A 39 -3.53 14.69 -6.82
C PRO A 39 -3.23 13.21 -6.49
N ILE A 40 -4.22 12.34 -6.66
CA ILE A 40 -3.99 10.89 -6.63
C ILE A 40 -2.93 10.52 -7.69
N GLN A 41 -2.29 9.35 -7.54
CA GLN A 41 -1.21 8.86 -8.42
C GLN A 41 0.07 9.72 -8.44
N SER A 42 0.19 10.78 -7.63
CA SER A 42 1.47 11.49 -7.39
C SER A 42 2.46 10.71 -6.49
N SER A 43 2.29 9.39 -6.33
CA SER A 43 3.15 8.50 -5.52
C SER A 43 3.43 8.99 -4.09
N LYS A 44 2.48 9.60 -3.38
CA LYS A 44 2.70 10.21 -2.05
C LYS A 44 3.12 9.25 -0.93
N ARG A 45 2.97 7.94 -1.11
CA ARG A 45 3.14 6.98 -0.01
C ARG A 45 4.61 6.68 0.27
N TRP A 46 5.08 6.98 1.49
CA TRP A 46 6.39 6.51 1.95
C TRP A 46 6.33 5.00 2.21
N LYS A 47 7.43 4.28 1.95
CA LYS A 47 7.45 2.82 1.96
C LYS A 47 8.32 2.27 3.08
N VAL A 48 7.86 1.21 3.72
CA VAL A 48 8.65 0.35 4.59
C VAL A 48 8.41 -1.11 4.23
N GLY A 49 9.45 -1.92 4.23
CA GLY A 49 9.37 -3.36 3.96
C GLY A 49 9.96 -4.14 5.11
N GLY A 50 9.23 -5.12 5.63
CA GLY A 50 9.73 -5.98 6.70
C GLY A 50 10.42 -7.21 6.13
N VAL A 51 11.53 -7.61 6.75
CA VAL A 51 12.32 -8.76 6.34
C VAL A 51 12.64 -9.62 7.56
N ASN A 52 12.78 -10.93 7.37
CA ASN A 52 13.26 -11.88 8.39
C ASN A 52 12.45 -11.89 9.70
N GLY A 53 11.16 -11.59 9.62
CA GLY A 53 10.24 -11.48 10.75
C GLY A 53 10.62 -10.53 11.87
N GLN A 54 11.51 -9.58 11.58
CA GLN A 54 11.90 -8.58 12.56
C GLN A 54 10.94 -7.39 12.54
N PRO A 55 10.74 -6.72 13.69
CA PRO A 55 10.04 -5.45 13.71
C PRO A 55 10.77 -4.39 12.88
N ILE A 56 10.00 -3.50 12.26
CA ILE A 56 10.50 -2.30 11.58
C ILE A 56 10.31 -1.11 12.51
N ASP A 57 11.40 -0.44 12.87
CA ASP A 57 11.37 0.76 13.71
C ASP A 57 11.63 2.02 12.88
N VAL A 58 10.69 2.95 12.92
CA VAL A 58 10.81 4.26 12.26
C VAL A 58 10.92 5.33 13.35
N TYR A 59 12.05 6.03 13.35
CA TYR A 59 12.39 7.02 14.36
C TYR A 59 11.94 8.41 13.91
N PHE A 60 11.25 9.11 14.78
CA PHE A 60 10.78 10.48 14.55
C PHE A 60 11.37 11.41 15.59
N THR A 61 11.93 12.52 15.12
CA THR A 61 12.31 13.65 15.97
C THR A 61 11.20 14.69 15.93
N VAL A 62 10.79 15.18 17.09
CA VAL A 62 9.73 16.18 17.23
C VAL A 62 10.29 17.49 17.74
N ALA A 63 9.77 18.61 17.25
CA ALA A 63 10.08 19.89 17.88
C ALA A 63 9.39 19.98 19.25
N THR A 64 9.99 20.73 20.17
CA THR A 64 9.31 21.12 21.41
C THR A 64 8.27 22.18 21.05
N ASP A 65 7.01 21.76 20.94
CA ASP A 65 5.86 22.65 20.68
C ASP A 65 4.93 22.67 21.90
N THR A 66 4.18 23.76 22.07
CA THR A 66 3.15 23.89 23.10
C THR A 66 1.78 23.37 22.65
N LEU A 67 1.58 23.21 21.34
CA LEU A 67 0.31 22.76 20.76
C LEU A 67 0.32 21.27 20.45
N THR A 68 -0.89 20.71 20.30
CA THR A 68 -1.06 19.37 19.71
C THR A 68 -1.00 19.52 18.20
N THR A 69 -0.10 18.78 17.58
CA THR A 69 0.02 18.65 16.13
C THR A 69 -0.31 17.23 15.72
N TYR A 70 -1.02 17.05 14.61
CA TYR A 70 -1.31 15.74 14.05
C TYR A 70 -0.92 15.68 12.58
N TYR A 71 -0.40 14.53 12.16
CA TYR A 71 0.12 14.29 10.82
C TYR A 71 -0.62 13.13 10.18
N ASN A 72 -1.13 13.31 8.96
CA ASN A 72 -1.59 12.17 8.17
C ASN A 72 -0.37 11.36 7.70
N SER A 73 -0.28 10.08 8.03
CA SER A 73 0.72 9.18 7.47
C SER A 73 0.16 8.49 6.24
N MET A 74 0.67 8.84 5.07
CA MET A 74 0.37 8.16 3.82
C MET A 74 1.46 7.12 3.58
N GLN A 75 1.21 5.86 3.94
CA GLN A 75 2.25 4.83 3.97
C GLN A 75 1.91 3.65 3.04
N LYS A 76 2.95 2.94 2.60
CA LYS A 76 2.86 1.59 2.05
C LYS A 76 3.73 0.66 2.90
N LEU A 77 3.12 -0.39 3.47
CA LEU A 77 3.81 -1.47 4.18
C LEU A 77 3.91 -2.66 3.24
N THR A 78 5.11 -3.23 3.13
CA THR A 78 5.39 -4.34 2.22
C THR A 78 5.82 -5.57 3.01
N ASP A 79 5.20 -6.72 2.73
CA ASP A 79 5.73 -8.00 3.17
C ASP A 79 6.89 -8.38 2.24
N ASN A 80 8.11 -8.23 2.74
CA ASN A 80 9.34 -8.59 2.05
C ASN A 80 10.02 -9.79 2.72
N ASP A 81 9.27 -10.56 3.52
CA ASP A 81 9.79 -11.72 4.22
C ASP A 81 9.69 -12.99 3.36
N THR A 82 10.33 -14.07 3.80
CA THR A 82 10.23 -15.40 3.20
C THR A 82 8.91 -16.09 3.52
N LYS A 83 8.28 -15.73 4.65
CA LYS A 83 7.00 -16.27 5.10
C LYS A 83 5.93 -15.20 4.99
N LYS A 84 4.80 -15.57 4.41
CA LYS A 84 3.60 -14.72 4.32
C LYS A 84 3.15 -14.23 5.69
N TRP A 85 2.88 -12.95 5.81
CA TRP A 85 2.28 -12.38 7.01
C TRP A 85 0.77 -12.62 7.05
N LYS A 86 0.24 -12.90 8.24
CA LYS A 86 -1.20 -12.89 8.50
C LYS A 86 -1.75 -11.51 8.81
N GLY A 87 -0.87 -10.51 8.91
CA GLY A 87 -1.18 -9.15 9.28
C GLY A 87 0.01 -8.48 9.97
N PHE A 88 -0.26 -7.36 10.61
CA PHE A 88 0.71 -6.55 11.33
C PHE A 88 0.13 -5.93 12.60
N LYS A 89 1.01 -5.46 13.47
CA LYS A 89 0.71 -4.55 14.58
C LYS A 89 1.62 -3.34 14.48
N ALA A 90 1.06 -2.14 14.48
CA ALA A 90 1.78 -0.89 14.60
C ALA A 90 1.67 -0.37 16.03
N GLN A 91 2.79 0.03 16.64
CA GLN A 91 2.86 0.55 18.01
C GLN A 91 3.66 1.83 18.06
N LEU A 92 3.18 2.79 18.85
CA LEU A 92 3.95 3.97 19.23
C LEU A 92 4.74 3.68 20.53
N GLY A 93 5.89 4.33 20.68
CA GLY A 93 6.73 4.14 21.85
C GLY A 93 8.10 4.81 21.73
N PHE A 94 9.05 4.31 22.50
CA PHE A 94 10.38 4.88 22.69
C PHE A 94 11.44 3.81 22.62
N MET A 95 12.64 4.15 22.14
CA MET A 95 13.80 3.25 22.21
C MET A 95 14.65 3.63 23.42
N VAL A 96 14.53 2.87 24.49
CA VAL A 96 15.23 3.10 25.76
C VAL A 96 16.31 2.03 25.90
N ASN A 97 17.58 2.44 25.88
CA ASN A 97 18.73 1.53 25.97
C ASN A 97 18.70 0.40 24.92
N GLY A 98 18.25 0.71 23.69
CA GLY A 98 18.14 -0.27 22.61
C GLY A 98 16.90 -1.19 22.70
N VAL A 99 16.01 -0.97 23.67
CA VAL A 99 14.78 -1.75 23.85
C VAL A 99 13.56 -0.88 23.59
N PHE A 100 12.66 -1.37 22.74
CA PHE A 100 11.38 -0.71 22.50
C PHE A 100 10.50 -0.78 23.73
N THR A 101 10.13 0.40 24.22
CA THR A 101 9.24 0.61 25.35
C THR A 101 7.96 1.26 24.80
N PRO A 102 6.81 0.57 24.82
CA PRO A 102 5.55 1.13 24.33
C PRO A 102 5.19 2.47 25.00
N SER A 103 4.54 3.35 24.24
CA SER A 103 3.91 4.55 24.79
C SER A 103 2.79 4.17 25.76
N LYS A 104 2.39 5.15 26.58
CA LYS A 104 1.33 4.99 27.58
C LYS A 104 0.27 6.06 27.35
N SER A 105 -0.97 5.72 27.72
CA SER A 105 -2.09 6.66 27.68
C SER A 105 -1.72 8.03 28.25
N LEU A 106 -2.08 9.10 27.53
CA LEU A 106 -1.91 10.50 27.92
C LEU A 106 -0.46 10.98 28.01
N ASP A 107 0.52 10.22 27.48
CA ASP A 107 1.89 10.70 27.34
C ASP A 107 2.07 11.74 26.22
N GLY A 108 0.99 12.02 25.49
CA GLY A 108 0.94 13.04 24.44
C GLY A 108 1.41 12.58 23.07
N LEU A 109 1.56 11.27 22.88
CA LEU A 109 1.76 10.59 21.61
C LEU A 109 0.58 9.64 21.38
N GLY A 110 0.01 9.63 20.17
CA GLY A 110 -1.03 8.65 19.88
C GLY A 110 -1.52 8.66 18.45
N PHE A 111 -2.10 7.54 18.02
CA PHE A 111 -2.90 7.45 16.83
C PHE A 111 -4.22 8.20 17.03
N SER A 112 -4.62 8.96 16.01
CA SER A 112 -5.75 9.87 16.13
C SER A 112 -6.67 9.86 14.91
N THR A 113 -7.81 10.53 15.05
CA THR A 113 -8.62 10.95 13.91
C THR A 113 -7.90 12.05 13.12
N ASN A 114 -8.47 12.42 11.97
CA ASN A 114 -8.07 13.58 11.17
C ASN A 114 -8.31 14.95 11.87
N LYS A 115 -8.78 14.94 13.13
CA LYS A 115 -8.96 16.14 13.97
C LYS A 115 -8.06 16.09 15.23
N GLY A 116 -7.10 15.17 15.28
CA GLY A 116 -6.18 15.02 16.40
C GLY A 116 -6.78 14.42 17.67
N LYS A 117 -7.99 13.85 17.61
CA LYS A 117 -8.58 13.13 18.75
C LYS A 117 -8.00 11.72 18.80
N PHE A 118 -7.33 11.36 19.89
CA PHE A 118 -6.81 10.00 20.07
C PHE A 118 -7.91 8.94 19.98
N PHE A 119 -7.57 7.81 19.39
CA PHE A 119 -8.47 6.65 19.41
C PHE A 119 -8.52 6.05 20.80
N THR A 120 -9.71 5.62 21.25
CA THR A 120 -9.86 4.88 22.51
C THR A 120 -10.06 3.39 22.23
N THR A 121 -10.95 3.08 21.29
CA THR A 121 -11.22 1.74 20.74
C THR A 121 -12.01 1.92 19.44
N THR A 122 -11.31 2.24 18.35
CA THR A 122 -11.93 2.54 17.05
C THR A 122 -11.62 1.44 16.05
N THR A 123 -12.55 1.14 15.15
CA THR A 123 -12.31 0.22 14.03
C THR A 123 -12.33 0.94 12.68
N SER A 124 -11.50 0.51 11.73
CA SER A 124 -11.54 1.03 10.36
C SER A 124 -12.88 0.77 9.66
N ALA A 125 -13.64 -0.23 10.08
CA ALA A 125 -14.96 -0.55 9.50
C ALA A 125 -16.00 0.58 9.64
N ILE A 126 -15.81 1.49 10.60
CA ILE A 126 -16.73 2.62 10.87
C ILE A 126 -16.06 3.99 10.63
N GLN A 127 -14.82 4.01 10.14
CA GLN A 127 -14.08 5.23 9.84
C GLN A 127 -14.02 5.44 8.32
N SER A 128 -13.87 6.69 7.89
CA SER A 128 -13.51 6.93 6.49
C SER A 128 -12.12 6.37 6.21
N ALA A 129 -11.89 5.92 4.97
CA ALA A 129 -10.58 5.44 4.56
C ALA A 129 -9.48 6.52 4.68
N GLU A 130 -9.87 7.79 4.58
CA GLU A 130 -9.04 8.97 4.82
C GLU A 130 -8.61 9.12 6.28
N THR A 131 -9.30 8.48 7.23
CA THR A 131 -8.97 8.56 8.67
C THR A 131 -8.16 7.35 9.11
N LEU A 132 -8.62 6.15 8.80
CA LEU A 132 -7.98 4.90 9.22
C LEU A 132 -8.27 3.79 8.21
N SER A 133 -7.25 3.33 7.49
CA SER A 133 -7.42 2.23 6.53
C SER A 133 -6.14 1.44 6.28
N ALA A 134 -6.35 0.18 5.86
CA ALA A 134 -5.35 -0.73 5.33
C ALA A 134 -5.89 -1.39 4.07
N LEU A 135 -5.59 -0.81 2.90
CA LEU A 135 -6.19 -1.19 1.62
C LEU A 135 -5.11 -1.62 0.64
N TYR A 136 -5.36 -2.71 -0.08
CA TYR A 136 -4.60 -3.02 -1.31
C TYR A 136 -4.98 -2.04 -2.43
N ALA A 137 -4.17 -2.00 -3.49
CA ALA A 137 -4.39 -1.12 -4.63
C ALA A 137 -5.80 -1.31 -5.22
N GLN A 138 -6.49 -0.21 -5.57
CA GLN A 138 -7.85 -0.28 -6.14
C GLN A 138 -7.87 -1.13 -7.41
N GLY A 139 -6.83 -1.01 -8.25
CA GLY A 139 -6.71 -1.77 -9.49
C GLY A 139 -6.76 -3.29 -9.29
N LEU A 140 -6.52 -3.80 -8.09
CA LEU A 140 -6.67 -5.22 -7.77
C LEU A 140 -8.10 -5.60 -7.39
N ALA A 141 -8.80 -4.74 -6.64
CA ALA A 141 -10.12 -5.05 -6.11
C ALA A 141 -10.84 -3.77 -5.65
N GLY A 142 -12.11 -3.62 -6.03
CA GLY A 142 -12.98 -2.49 -5.71
C GLY A 142 -13.93 -2.09 -6.84
N PRO A 143 -15.04 -1.40 -6.51
CA PRO A 143 -15.90 -0.79 -7.51
C PRO A 143 -15.21 0.39 -8.19
N ALA A 144 -15.68 0.77 -9.37
CA ALA A 144 -15.28 2.05 -9.95
C ALA A 144 -15.72 3.20 -9.04
N ASP A 145 -14.87 4.22 -8.92
CA ASP A 145 -15.14 5.43 -8.16
C ASP A 145 -14.61 6.67 -8.91
N ALA A 146 -14.81 7.85 -8.34
CA ALA A 146 -14.41 9.11 -8.97
C ALA A 146 -12.90 9.23 -9.25
N ASN A 147 -12.07 8.49 -8.51
CA ASN A 147 -10.62 8.49 -8.65
C ASN A 147 -10.10 7.25 -9.41
N HIS A 148 -10.94 6.22 -9.58
CA HIS A 148 -10.61 4.98 -10.28
C HIS A 148 -11.79 4.61 -11.19
N PRO A 149 -11.82 5.05 -12.46
CA PRO A 149 -12.98 4.89 -13.33
C PRO A 149 -13.20 3.43 -13.76
N THR A 150 -12.24 2.54 -13.52
CA THR A 150 -12.32 1.12 -13.80
C THR A 150 -12.45 0.31 -12.51
N THR A 151 -13.14 -0.81 -12.58
CA THR A 151 -13.27 -1.76 -11.47
C THR A 151 -11.96 -2.52 -11.24
N GLY A 152 -11.75 -2.96 -10.00
CA GLY A 152 -10.60 -3.80 -9.64
C GLY A 152 -10.60 -5.13 -10.39
N TYR A 153 -9.39 -5.62 -10.69
CA TYR A 153 -9.17 -6.78 -11.55
C TYR A 153 -9.70 -8.09 -10.97
N PHE A 154 -9.41 -8.42 -9.71
CA PHE A 154 -9.82 -9.69 -9.09
C PHE A 154 -11.24 -9.67 -8.52
N ASP A 155 -11.69 -8.53 -8.00
CA ASP A 155 -13.03 -8.36 -7.42
C ASP A 155 -13.55 -6.96 -7.77
N PRO A 156 -14.53 -6.82 -8.68
CA PRO A 156 -15.03 -5.52 -9.12
C PRO A 156 -16.03 -4.89 -8.13
N ILE A 157 -16.35 -5.57 -7.02
CA ILE A 157 -17.40 -5.14 -6.08
C ILE A 157 -16.79 -4.73 -4.74
N ASN A 158 -15.85 -5.51 -4.20
CA ASN A 158 -15.32 -5.30 -2.85
C ASN A 158 -13.82 -4.98 -2.87
N ARG A 159 -13.40 -4.02 -2.03
CA ARG A 159 -11.97 -3.75 -1.79
C ARG A 159 -11.30 -4.94 -1.08
N MET A 160 -10.06 -5.23 -1.43
CA MET A 160 -9.18 -6.08 -0.61
C MET A 160 -8.53 -5.24 0.49
N SER A 161 -8.55 -5.72 1.73
CA SER A 161 -8.10 -4.93 2.88
C SER A 161 -7.80 -5.76 4.13
N TYR A 162 -7.33 -5.07 5.18
CA TYR A 162 -7.41 -5.53 6.56
C TYR A 162 -8.39 -4.64 7.34
N PHE A 163 -9.22 -5.27 8.17
CA PHE A 163 -9.88 -4.52 9.25
C PHE A 163 -8.84 -4.11 10.28
N LEU A 164 -8.91 -2.89 10.79
CA LEU A 164 -7.99 -2.37 11.79
C LEU A 164 -8.75 -2.08 13.09
N ASN A 165 -8.12 -2.38 14.21
CA ASN A 165 -8.51 -1.93 15.53
C ASN A 165 -7.45 -0.97 16.05
N ALA A 166 -7.85 0.25 16.40
CA ALA A 166 -6.96 1.30 16.83
C ALA A 166 -7.32 1.77 18.25
N THR A 167 -6.28 1.91 19.07
CA THR A 167 -6.28 2.61 20.35
C THR A 167 -5.31 3.80 20.24
N GLU A 168 -5.09 4.53 21.34
CA GLU A 168 -4.14 5.64 21.38
C GLU A 168 -2.74 5.16 20.95
N ASP A 169 -2.28 4.02 21.46
CA ASP A 169 -0.89 3.59 21.26
C ASP A 169 -0.69 2.48 20.22
N THR A 170 -1.76 1.93 19.65
CA THR A 170 -1.68 0.73 18.81
C THR A 170 -2.68 0.76 17.66
N ILE A 171 -2.23 0.34 16.48
CA ILE A 171 -3.08 -0.13 15.39
C ILE A 171 -2.79 -1.62 15.20
N ASP A 172 -3.83 -2.42 15.31
CA ASP A 172 -3.75 -3.87 15.20
C ASP A 172 -4.62 -4.33 14.04
N SER A 173 -4.03 -5.06 13.09
CA SER A 173 -4.80 -5.68 12.00
C SER A 173 -5.57 -6.90 12.48
N GLY A 174 -6.86 -6.92 12.13
CA GLY A 174 -7.73 -8.09 12.21
C GLY A 174 -7.49 -9.05 11.04
N LEU A 175 -8.54 -9.74 10.62
CA LEU A 175 -8.46 -10.65 9.48
C LEU A 175 -8.34 -9.88 8.16
N ILE A 176 -7.56 -10.44 7.24
CA ILE A 176 -7.57 -10.02 5.83
C ILE A 176 -8.95 -10.33 5.24
N THR A 177 -9.42 -9.52 4.30
CA THR A 177 -10.73 -9.72 3.69
C THR A 177 -10.82 -11.07 2.97
N SER A 178 -12.00 -11.69 3.04
CA SER A 178 -12.24 -13.03 2.50
C SER A 178 -11.99 -13.14 1.00
N ASN A 179 -12.22 -12.06 0.23
CA ASN A 179 -11.95 -12.02 -1.21
C ASN A 179 -10.45 -12.07 -1.54
N TYR A 180 -9.57 -11.50 -0.71
CA TYR A 180 -8.13 -11.71 -0.84
C TYR A 180 -7.77 -13.12 -0.41
N TYR A 181 -8.22 -13.53 0.78
CA TYR A 181 -7.86 -14.82 1.38
C TYR A 181 -8.24 -16.01 0.48
N ALA A 182 -9.41 -15.95 -0.15
CA ALA A 182 -9.88 -17.00 -1.05
C ALA A 182 -9.00 -17.19 -2.30
N LEU A 183 -8.30 -16.13 -2.73
CA LEU A 183 -7.45 -16.16 -3.92
C LEU A 183 -5.98 -16.45 -3.59
N PHE A 184 -5.48 -15.90 -2.49
CA PHE A 184 -4.04 -15.87 -2.20
C PHE A 184 -3.65 -16.42 -0.83
N GLY A 185 -4.63 -16.74 0.02
CA GLY A 185 -4.43 -17.09 1.42
C GLY A 185 -3.95 -15.90 2.24
N ASP A 186 -2.93 -16.13 3.08
CA ASP A 186 -2.26 -15.08 3.83
C ASP A 186 -1.60 -14.04 2.89
N TRP A 187 -1.19 -12.89 3.43
CA TRP A 187 -0.61 -11.79 2.66
C TRP A 187 0.61 -12.27 1.85
N ASN A 188 0.57 -12.09 0.53
CA ASN A 188 1.72 -12.38 -0.31
C ASN A 188 2.94 -11.54 0.10
N ASN A 189 4.08 -12.21 0.20
CA ASN A 189 5.38 -11.55 0.19
C ASN A 189 5.79 -11.20 -1.25
N LEU A 190 6.75 -10.29 -1.40
CA LEU A 190 7.23 -9.83 -2.71
C LEU A 190 7.71 -10.96 -3.63
N SER A 191 8.28 -12.04 -3.09
CA SER A 191 8.74 -13.19 -3.88
C SER A 191 7.65 -14.19 -4.23
N GLY A 192 6.48 -14.11 -3.57
CA GLY A 192 5.36 -15.05 -3.73
C GLY A 192 4.15 -14.47 -4.46
N VAL A 193 4.25 -13.24 -4.98
CA VAL A 193 3.19 -12.69 -5.85
C VAL A 193 3.19 -13.41 -7.21
N PRO A 194 2.00 -13.62 -7.81
CA PRO A 194 1.94 -14.16 -9.16
C PRO A 194 2.58 -13.21 -10.18
N TYR A 195 3.01 -13.76 -11.31
CA TYR A 195 3.33 -12.96 -12.50
C TYR A 195 2.07 -12.66 -13.32
N ALA A 196 2.08 -11.52 -14.00
CA ALA A 196 1.01 -11.01 -14.84
C ALA A 196 1.48 -10.67 -16.23
N TYR A 197 0.52 -10.59 -17.14
CA TYR A 197 0.61 -9.80 -18.36
C TYR A 197 0.02 -8.41 -18.13
N TYR A 198 0.75 -7.40 -18.59
CA TYR A 198 0.35 -6.00 -18.60
C TYR A 198 0.32 -5.47 -20.03
N TYR A 199 -0.69 -4.68 -20.37
CA TYR A 199 -0.84 -4.03 -21.67
C TYR A 199 -0.58 -2.52 -21.55
N ASP A 200 0.38 -2.04 -22.32
CA ASP A 200 0.70 -0.63 -22.51
C ASP A 200 -0.18 -0.09 -23.65
N ASP A 201 -1.26 0.62 -23.32
CA ASP A 201 -2.27 1.06 -24.29
C ASP A 201 -1.86 2.31 -25.08
N ASP A 202 -0.88 3.07 -24.59
CA ASP A 202 -0.37 4.27 -25.25
C ASP A 202 1.10 4.17 -25.69
N ALA A 203 1.71 2.98 -25.59
CA ALA A 203 3.11 2.70 -25.91
C ALA A 203 4.08 3.62 -25.17
N ASN A 204 3.70 4.07 -23.97
CA ASN A 204 4.47 5.00 -23.17
C ASN A 204 4.95 4.31 -21.89
N PRO A 205 6.25 4.02 -21.77
CA PRO A 205 6.77 3.32 -20.59
C PRO A 205 6.68 4.12 -19.28
N ASN A 206 6.17 5.37 -19.32
CA ASN A 206 5.99 6.22 -18.15
C ASN A 206 4.54 6.25 -17.63
N THR A 207 3.59 5.61 -18.31
CA THR A 207 2.19 5.45 -17.87
C THR A 207 1.99 4.09 -17.22
N ASP A 208 0.90 3.95 -16.46
CA ASP A 208 0.57 2.70 -15.77
C ASP A 208 -0.05 1.71 -16.76
N ASN A 209 0.60 0.55 -16.96
CA ASN A 209 0.05 -0.50 -17.82
C ASN A 209 -1.19 -1.16 -17.20
N THR A 210 -2.06 -1.64 -18.08
CA THR A 210 -3.29 -2.32 -17.73
C THR A 210 -3.06 -3.82 -17.45
N LEU A 211 -3.44 -4.31 -16.27
CA LEU A 211 -3.34 -5.74 -15.92
C LEU A 211 -4.30 -6.61 -16.75
N MET A 212 -3.80 -7.51 -17.59
CA MET A 212 -4.59 -8.29 -18.54
C MET A 212 -4.89 -9.71 -18.08
N GLY A 213 -3.92 -10.34 -17.44
CA GLY A 213 -3.96 -11.75 -17.05
C GLY A 213 -2.92 -12.03 -15.97
N ASN A 214 -3.07 -13.12 -15.23
CA ASN A 214 -2.07 -13.60 -14.29
C ASN A 214 -1.84 -15.11 -14.44
N CYS A 215 -0.63 -15.56 -14.11
CA CYS A 215 -0.31 -16.97 -14.04
C CYS A 215 -1.02 -17.58 -12.83
N ASP A 216 -1.84 -18.60 -13.07
CA ASP A 216 -2.46 -19.46 -12.08
C ASP A 216 -1.60 -20.71 -11.93
N GLY A 217 -0.46 -20.51 -11.30
CA GLY A 217 0.65 -21.45 -11.18
C GLY A 217 1.90 -20.71 -10.71
N THR A 218 3.05 -21.35 -10.83
CA THR A 218 4.35 -20.74 -10.63
C THR A 218 4.85 -20.20 -11.97
N PHE A 219 5.34 -18.95 -11.96
CA PHE A 219 6.05 -18.43 -13.11
C PHE A 219 7.53 -18.81 -13.01
N VAL A 220 8.01 -19.55 -14.00
CA VAL A 220 9.40 -19.99 -14.10
C VAL A 220 10.15 -19.00 -14.96
N VAL A 221 10.93 -18.13 -14.31
CA VAL A 221 11.84 -17.20 -14.98
C VAL A 221 12.98 -17.99 -15.61
N THR A 222 13.09 -17.94 -16.94
CA THR A 222 14.16 -18.59 -17.71
C THR A 222 15.34 -17.65 -17.99
N ASP A 223 15.10 -16.34 -17.99
CA ASP A 223 16.13 -15.31 -18.08
C ASP A 223 15.91 -14.26 -16.97
N PRO A 224 16.78 -14.22 -15.94
CA PRO A 224 16.64 -13.29 -14.83
C PRO A 224 16.95 -11.84 -15.18
N VAL A 225 17.64 -11.56 -16.31
CA VAL A 225 17.99 -10.20 -16.73
C VAL A 225 16.81 -9.55 -17.44
N THR A 226 16.18 -10.30 -18.34
CA THR A 226 15.03 -9.80 -19.13
C THR A 226 13.69 -10.08 -18.47
N GLY A 227 13.66 -10.91 -17.42
CA GLY A 227 12.42 -11.34 -16.75
C GLY A 227 11.58 -12.31 -17.58
N ILE A 228 12.12 -12.82 -18.70
CA ILE A 228 11.43 -13.76 -19.58
C ILE A 228 11.28 -15.10 -18.87
N GLY A 229 10.11 -15.71 -19.03
CA GLY A 229 9.78 -17.00 -18.43
C GLY A 229 8.48 -17.58 -18.99
N TYR A 230 8.00 -18.63 -18.34
CA TYR A 230 6.73 -19.26 -18.66
C TYR A 230 5.92 -19.55 -17.40
N CYS A 231 4.60 -19.61 -17.54
CA CYS A 231 3.70 -20.08 -16.48
C CYS A 231 3.67 -21.61 -16.51
N ASP A 232 4.00 -22.27 -15.39
CA ASP A 232 3.91 -23.73 -15.26
C ASP A 232 2.47 -24.24 -14.97
N GLY A 233 1.53 -23.29 -14.86
CA GLY A 233 0.10 -23.53 -14.74
C GLY A 233 -0.66 -22.97 -15.94
N THR A 234 -1.77 -22.28 -15.67
CA THR A 234 -2.62 -21.68 -16.73
C THR A 234 -2.61 -20.17 -16.62
N TRP A 235 -2.47 -19.48 -17.76
CA TRP A 235 -2.76 -18.05 -17.79
C TRP A 235 -4.26 -17.83 -17.65
N VAL A 236 -4.67 -17.02 -16.67
CA VAL A 236 -6.07 -16.70 -16.43
C VAL A 236 -6.30 -15.20 -16.49
N THR A 237 -7.53 -14.82 -16.80
CA THR A 237 -8.01 -13.44 -16.69
C THR A 237 -9.27 -13.39 -15.83
N TYR A 238 -9.45 -12.27 -15.14
CA TYR A 238 -10.68 -11.93 -14.43
C TYR A 238 -11.49 -10.86 -15.20
N ARG A 239 -11.01 -10.50 -16.40
CA ARG A 239 -11.75 -9.68 -17.35
C ARG A 239 -12.93 -10.44 -17.92
N SER A 240 -13.99 -9.72 -18.26
CA SER A 240 -15.18 -10.29 -18.87
C SER A 240 -14.88 -11.02 -20.18
N GLN A 241 -13.85 -10.58 -20.92
CA GLN A 241 -13.25 -11.28 -22.06
C GLN A 241 -11.74 -11.11 -22.05
N ALA A 242 -11.00 -12.07 -22.63
CA ALA A 242 -9.57 -11.96 -22.82
C ALA A 242 -9.25 -11.06 -24.02
N GLY A 243 -8.25 -10.19 -23.89
CA GLY A 243 -7.81 -9.28 -24.95
C GLY A 243 -8.46 -7.89 -24.86
N LEU A 244 -8.61 -7.25 -26.02
CA LEU A 244 -9.08 -5.88 -26.17
C LEU A 244 -10.38 -5.86 -26.97
N ASP A 245 -11.21 -4.86 -26.73
CA ASP A 245 -12.40 -4.60 -27.53
C ASP A 245 -12.06 -4.00 -28.90
N ALA A 246 -13.09 -3.70 -29.69
CA ALA A 246 -12.93 -3.12 -31.03
C ALA A 246 -12.23 -1.74 -31.05
N ASN A 247 -12.15 -1.06 -29.90
CA ASN A 247 -11.47 0.24 -29.74
C ASN A 247 -10.05 0.09 -29.17
N GLY A 248 -9.56 -1.14 -28.95
CA GLY A 248 -8.27 -1.39 -28.34
C GLY A 248 -8.27 -1.22 -26.81
N VAL A 249 -9.44 -1.21 -26.16
CA VAL A 249 -9.57 -1.06 -24.71
C VAL A 249 -9.74 -2.42 -24.05
N ALA A 250 -9.03 -2.66 -22.95
CA ALA A 250 -9.18 -3.90 -22.20
C ALA A 250 -10.59 -4.04 -21.62
N TYR A 251 -11.21 -5.21 -21.81
CA TYR A 251 -12.54 -5.48 -21.27
C TYR A 251 -12.58 -5.31 -19.75
N PRO A 252 -13.67 -4.76 -19.17
CA PRO A 252 -13.78 -4.57 -17.73
C PRO A 252 -13.74 -5.92 -16.99
N SER A 253 -13.30 -5.88 -15.73
CA SER A 253 -13.35 -7.05 -14.84
C SER A 253 -14.78 -7.40 -14.46
N ASP A 254 -15.08 -8.69 -14.49
CA ASP A 254 -16.29 -9.26 -13.88
C ASP A 254 -15.97 -10.10 -12.63
N GLY A 255 -14.69 -10.16 -12.23
CA GLY A 255 -14.23 -10.93 -11.07
C GLY A 255 -14.31 -12.45 -11.24
N VAL A 256 -14.60 -12.95 -12.44
CA VAL A 256 -14.71 -14.39 -12.71
C VAL A 256 -13.45 -14.87 -13.41
N LYS A 257 -12.73 -15.79 -12.76
CA LYS A 257 -11.55 -16.45 -13.30
C LYS A 257 -11.90 -17.22 -14.58
N LYS A 258 -11.18 -16.93 -15.67
CA LYS A 258 -11.31 -17.59 -16.98
C LYS A 258 -9.94 -17.92 -17.54
N PRO A 259 -9.74 -19.07 -18.22
CA PRO A 259 -8.49 -19.32 -18.93
C PRO A 259 -8.34 -18.31 -20.08
N VAL A 260 -7.11 -17.85 -20.32
CA VAL A 260 -6.76 -17.06 -21.50
C VAL A 260 -6.65 -18.01 -22.70
N PRO A 261 -7.39 -17.78 -23.79
CA PRO A 261 -7.28 -18.59 -25.00
C PRO A 261 -5.86 -18.58 -25.60
N ALA A 262 -5.45 -19.70 -26.19
CA ALA A 262 -4.09 -19.87 -26.69
C ALA A 262 -3.72 -18.91 -27.84
N ASP A 263 -4.69 -18.59 -28.69
CA ASP A 263 -4.55 -17.59 -29.76
C ASP A 263 -4.36 -16.17 -29.21
N VAL A 264 -5.13 -15.79 -28.18
CA VAL A 264 -4.94 -14.50 -27.49
C VAL A 264 -3.58 -14.43 -26.81
N LEU A 265 -3.16 -15.51 -26.15
CA LEU A 265 -1.85 -15.59 -25.50
C LEU A 265 -0.71 -15.47 -26.52
N ALA A 266 -0.82 -16.10 -27.68
CA ALA A 266 0.15 -15.97 -28.77
C ALA A 266 0.27 -14.51 -29.27
N ILE A 267 -0.86 -13.77 -29.33
CA ILE A 267 -0.85 -12.35 -29.65
C ILE A 267 -0.06 -11.57 -28.60
N TRP A 268 -0.33 -11.78 -27.30
CA TRP A 268 0.39 -11.11 -26.21
C TRP A 268 1.89 -11.39 -26.26
N GLN A 269 2.29 -12.64 -26.51
CA GLN A 269 3.70 -13.04 -26.57
C GLN A 269 4.45 -12.44 -27.77
N SER A 270 3.75 -12.14 -28.87
CA SER A 270 4.35 -11.59 -30.08
C SER A 270 4.35 -10.06 -30.15
N ASN A 271 3.69 -9.39 -29.21
CA ASN A 271 3.44 -7.95 -29.24
C ASN A 271 4.20 -7.22 -28.11
N TYR A 272 5.05 -6.26 -28.47
CA TYR A 272 5.86 -5.49 -27.53
C TYR A 272 5.06 -4.62 -26.55
N LEU A 273 3.78 -4.34 -26.85
CA LEU A 273 2.88 -3.65 -25.93
C LEU A 273 2.47 -4.51 -24.73
N TYR A 274 2.77 -5.81 -24.77
CA TYR A 274 2.51 -6.71 -23.65
C TYR A 274 3.81 -7.07 -22.95
N THR A 275 3.84 -6.87 -21.64
CA THR A 275 4.99 -7.20 -20.79
C THR A 275 4.58 -8.14 -19.67
N THR A 276 5.52 -8.98 -19.23
CA THR A 276 5.33 -9.83 -18.06
C THR A 276 6.07 -9.28 -16.85
N ALA A 277 5.39 -9.16 -15.72
CA ALA A 277 5.97 -8.69 -14.47
C ALA A 277 5.24 -9.27 -13.24
N PRO A 278 5.87 -9.30 -12.05
CA PRO A 278 5.18 -9.70 -10.83
C PRO A 278 4.07 -8.70 -10.45
N LEU A 279 2.93 -9.17 -9.94
CA LEU A 279 1.87 -8.33 -9.37
C LEU A 279 2.26 -7.85 -7.95
N GLU A 280 3.29 -7.03 -7.85
CA GLU A 280 3.83 -6.57 -6.55
C GLU A 280 2.80 -5.85 -5.68
N ASP A 281 1.72 -5.29 -6.26
CA ASP A 281 0.64 -4.67 -5.49
C ASP A 281 -0.03 -5.63 -4.51
N LEU A 282 0.03 -6.95 -4.76
CA LEU A 282 -0.47 -7.96 -3.82
C LEU A 282 0.39 -8.10 -2.56
N ALA A 283 1.64 -7.65 -2.61
CA ALA A 283 2.54 -7.58 -1.45
C ALA A 283 2.56 -6.20 -0.78
N ASN A 284 1.98 -5.19 -1.42
CA ASN A 284 2.04 -3.80 -0.99
C ASN A 284 0.71 -3.31 -0.41
N LEU A 285 0.64 -3.16 0.91
CA LEU A 285 -0.55 -2.68 1.61
C LEU A 285 -0.47 -1.17 1.84
N GLY A 286 -1.43 -0.42 1.32
CA GLY A 286 -1.57 1.00 1.60
C GLY A 286 -2.16 1.24 2.99
N LEU A 287 -1.43 1.96 3.84
CA LEU A 287 -1.87 2.36 5.18
C LEU A 287 -2.12 3.86 5.21
N ASN A 288 -3.24 4.25 5.83
CA ASN A 288 -3.55 5.64 6.12
C ASN A 288 -4.01 5.76 7.57
N TYR A 289 -3.35 6.61 8.35
CA TYR A 289 -3.64 6.84 9.76
C TYR A 289 -3.03 8.18 10.20
N TYR A 290 -3.49 8.76 11.30
CA TYR A 290 -2.89 9.97 11.86
C TYR A 290 -2.06 9.66 13.10
N ILE A 291 -0.94 10.36 13.26
CA ILE A 291 -0.18 10.42 14.51
C ILE A 291 -0.30 11.84 15.07
N ALA A 292 -0.76 11.95 16.31
CA ALA A 292 -0.80 13.19 17.07
C ALA A 292 0.30 13.22 18.12
N VAL A 293 0.96 14.37 18.22
CA VAL A 293 2.04 14.68 19.17
C VAL A 293 1.72 16.01 19.84
N ASN A 294 1.92 16.10 21.15
CA ASN A 294 1.72 17.36 21.89
C ASN A 294 2.93 17.75 22.75
N LYS A 295 2.75 18.81 23.56
CA LYS A 295 3.75 19.40 24.44
C LYS A 295 4.38 18.48 25.50
N ASN A 296 3.83 17.29 25.71
CA ASN A 296 4.40 16.32 26.64
C ASN A 296 5.67 15.64 26.09
N SER A 297 6.08 15.93 24.84
CA SER A 297 7.28 15.37 24.23
C SER A 297 8.59 15.58 25.00
N ALA A 298 8.67 16.66 25.79
CA ALA A 298 9.79 16.93 26.67
C ALA A 298 9.85 16.00 27.91
N LYS A 299 8.77 15.27 28.22
CA LYS A 299 8.66 14.35 29.36
C LYS A 299 8.82 12.88 28.97
N TRP A 300 9.01 12.59 27.68
CA TRP A 300 9.22 11.24 27.20
C TRP A 300 10.55 10.66 27.70
N PRO A 301 10.67 9.32 27.82
CA PRO A 301 11.92 8.66 28.17
C PRO A 301 13.09 8.99 27.23
N THR A 302 12.77 9.27 25.96
CA THR A 302 13.66 9.85 24.96
C THR A 302 13.13 11.24 24.59
N PRO A 303 13.58 12.31 25.25
CA PRO A 303 13.07 13.65 24.98
C PRO A 303 13.13 13.96 23.49
N THR A 304 12.01 14.48 22.97
CA THR A 304 11.84 14.88 21.57
C THR A 304 12.01 13.77 20.52
N GLN A 305 11.98 12.50 20.91
CA GLN A 305 12.02 11.38 19.97
C GLN A 305 10.98 10.33 20.33
N PHE A 306 10.32 9.78 19.31
CA PHE A 306 9.50 8.57 19.45
C PHE A 306 9.78 7.60 18.30
N VAL A 307 9.27 6.38 18.45
CA VAL A 307 9.38 5.30 17.47
C VAL A 307 8.00 4.78 17.11
N LEU A 308 7.78 4.63 15.80
CA LEU A 308 6.71 3.82 15.26
C LEU A 308 7.28 2.45 14.92
N ARG A 309 6.80 1.41 15.60
CA ARG A 309 7.20 0.02 15.38
C ARG A 309 6.12 -0.73 14.63
N PHE A 310 6.46 -1.36 13.51
CA PHE A 310 5.63 -2.39 12.86
C PHE A 310 6.15 -3.77 13.23
N THR A 311 5.27 -4.65 13.69
CA THR A 311 5.59 -6.06 13.99
C THR A 311 4.72 -6.95 13.11
N PRO A 312 5.32 -7.89 12.34
CA PRO A 312 4.56 -8.83 11.54
C PRO A 312 3.83 -9.86 12.41
N LYS A 313 2.74 -10.42 11.88
CA LYS A 313 1.98 -11.53 12.49
C LYS A 313 2.06 -12.76 11.58
N TYR A 314 2.16 -13.95 12.17
CA TYR A 314 2.22 -15.24 11.47
C TYR A 314 1.16 -16.22 11.96
#